data_AF-A0A432GWX8-F1
#
_entry.id   AF-A0A432GWX8-F1
#
_cell.length_a   1.000
_cell.length_b   1.000
_cell.length_c   1.000
_cell.angle_alpha   90.00
_cell.angle_beta   90.00
_cell.angle_gamma   90.00
#
_symmetry.space_group_name_H-M   'P 1'
#
loop_
_entity.id
_entity.type
_entity.pdbx_description
1 polymer ?
#
loop_
_entity_poly.entity_id
_entity_poly.type
_entity_poly.pdbx_seq_one_letter_code
_entity_poly.pdbx_strand_id
1 'polypeptide(L)'
;MMHDKITEESSLEQSYQTLQPMDPDTARTVLVEVKKILDQLGVIFFLRQGTCLGAIRDKGFIPWDDDLDLGSVIGLHGFTEEQVDPVIVAFKELGFYTKLERYQEYLYIAMMKSNIRIDWTCYRIVDDNIIHFPGVPIPVHLITRLKEIEFAGETFLVPNPPEDYLSAKYGPNWMIPKSSGYEKDILAMIPDLPIQQRQSAIGENSDSSTTRVRILDQHGEPVKDALVRVARHGIFRTNEQGYAQFRLPEENWYSLVINHSSHEEVLYQERLARGITYVYRPDPSTTSGRWLVLSQE
;
A
#
# COMPACT_ATOMS: atom_id res chain seq x y z
N MET A 1 -22.69 -14.33 -14.98
CA MET A 1 -21.99 -14.81 -13.75
C MET A 1 -20.50 -15.10 -13.96
N MET A 2 -20.05 -16.01 -14.84
CA MET A 2 -18.59 -16.17 -15.09
C MET A 2 -17.99 -15.02 -15.94
N HIS A 3 -18.72 -14.51 -16.94
CA HIS A 3 -18.26 -13.37 -17.75
C HIS A 3 -18.16 -12.07 -16.93
N ASP A 4 -19.15 -11.78 -16.07
CA ASP A 4 -19.17 -10.56 -15.24
C ASP A 4 -18.03 -10.53 -14.20
N LYS A 5 -17.67 -11.69 -13.62
CA LYS A 5 -16.56 -11.79 -12.65
C LYS A 5 -15.19 -11.53 -13.27
N ILE A 6 -14.96 -12.04 -14.49
CA ILE A 6 -13.70 -11.83 -15.22
C ILE A 6 -13.55 -10.36 -15.61
N THR A 7 -14.66 -9.67 -15.93
CA THR A 7 -14.64 -8.24 -16.22
C THR A 7 -14.35 -7.39 -14.99
N GLU A 8 -14.90 -7.73 -13.81
CA GLU A 8 -14.68 -6.95 -12.58
C GLU A 8 -13.26 -7.12 -12.01
N GLU A 9 -12.71 -8.33 -12.03
CA GLU A 9 -11.31 -8.56 -11.65
C GLU A 9 -10.36 -7.83 -12.62
N SER A 10 -10.61 -7.91 -13.92
CA SER A 10 -9.87 -7.15 -14.92
C SER A 10 -9.95 -5.64 -14.69
N SER A 11 -11.11 -5.11 -14.32
CA SER A 11 -11.28 -3.68 -13.99
C SER A 11 -10.50 -3.28 -12.75
N LEU A 12 -10.50 -4.11 -11.70
CA LEU A 12 -9.70 -3.86 -10.50
C LEU A 12 -8.21 -3.84 -10.85
N GLU A 13 -7.71 -4.84 -11.59
CA GLU A 13 -6.31 -4.90 -12.00
C GLU A 13 -5.92 -3.72 -12.90
N GLN A 14 -6.81 -3.29 -13.80
CA GLN A 14 -6.60 -2.09 -14.62
C GLN A 14 -6.55 -0.80 -13.77
N SER A 15 -7.28 -0.74 -12.66
CA SER A 15 -7.27 0.43 -11.78
C SER A 15 -5.88 0.65 -11.15
N TYR A 16 -5.18 -0.42 -10.75
CA TYR A 16 -3.80 -0.32 -10.23
C TYR A 16 -2.78 0.10 -11.28
N GLN A 17 -3.06 -0.17 -12.57
CA GLN A 17 -2.16 0.20 -13.65
C GLN A 17 -2.32 1.66 -14.06
N THR A 18 -3.55 2.18 -14.00
CA THR A 18 -3.90 3.48 -14.58
C THR A 18 -4.02 4.59 -13.55
N LEU A 19 -4.23 4.25 -12.27
CA LEU A 19 -4.41 5.16 -11.13
C LEU A 19 -5.29 6.37 -11.50
N GLN A 20 -6.41 6.11 -12.16
CA GLN A 20 -7.30 7.17 -12.62
C GLN A 20 -7.97 7.86 -11.42
N PRO A 21 -7.95 9.20 -11.35
CA PRO A 21 -8.62 9.90 -10.27
C PRO A 21 -10.11 9.54 -10.19
N MET A 22 -10.60 9.40 -8.96
CA MET A 22 -12.01 9.11 -8.72
C MET A 22 -12.89 10.30 -9.11
N ASP A 23 -14.10 10.00 -9.61
CA ASP A 23 -15.18 10.99 -9.62
C ASP A 23 -15.63 11.28 -8.17
N PRO A 24 -15.53 12.53 -7.66
CA PRO A 24 -15.76 12.81 -6.24
C PRO A 24 -17.19 12.56 -5.76
N ASP A 25 -18.20 12.75 -6.62
CA ASP A 25 -19.60 12.52 -6.25
C ASP A 25 -19.94 11.02 -6.22
N THR A 26 -19.37 10.25 -7.15
CA THR A 26 -19.45 8.79 -7.14
C THR A 26 -18.70 8.22 -5.93
N ALA A 27 -17.49 8.71 -5.64
CA ALA A 27 -16.72 8.32 -4.45
C ALA A 27 -17.48 8.63 -3.15
N ARG A 28 -18.13 9.80 -3.06
CA ARG A 28 -19.02 10.15 -1.92
C ARG A 28 -20.12 9.11 -1.75
N THR A 29 -20.84 8.81 -2.83
CA THR A 29 -21.98 7.89 -2.82
C THR A 29 -21.54 6.49 -2.36
N VAL A 30 -20.43 5.99 -2.92
CA VAL A 30 -19.87 4.68 -2.57
C VAL A 30 -19.38 4.66 -1.12
N LEU A 31 -18.68 5.69 -0.65
CA LEU A 31 -18.17 5.76 0.72
C LEU A 31 -19.31 5.73 1.76
N VAL A 32 -20.40 6.47 1.52
CA VAL A 32 -21.59 6.48 2.39
C VAL A 32 -22.29 5.12 2.38
N GLU A 33 -22.36 4.45 1.23
CA GLU A 33 -22.90 3.10 1.13
C GLU A 33 -22.05 2.09 1.92
N VAL A 34 -20.72 2.14 1.76
CA VAL A 34 -19.78 1.31 2.53
C VAL A 34 -19.96 1.52 4.02
N LYS A 35 -20.04 2.78 4.47
CA LYS A 35 -20.30 3.11 5.86
C LYS A 35 -21.59 2.45 6.37
N LYS A 36 -22.69 2.60 5.63
CA LYS A 36 -23.98 2.03 6.01
C LYS A 36 -23.91 0.51 6.20
N ILE A 37 -23.20 -0.19 5.30
CA ILE A 37 -23.04 -1.66 5.37
C ILE A 37 -22.24 -2.04 6.62
N LEU A 38 -21.11 -1.37 6.86
CA LEU A 38 -20.25 -1.65 8.02
C LEU A 38 -20.96 -1.33 9.34
N ASP A 39 -21.69 -0.21 9.41
CA ASP A 39 -22.49 0.18 10.58
C ASP A 39 -23.58 -0.88 10.89
N GLN A 40 -24.28 -1.39 9.87
CA GLN A 40 -25.30 -2.43 10.04
C GLN A 40 -24.73 -3.75 10.56
N LEU A 41 -23.47 -4.04 10.26
CA LEU A 41 -22.74 -5.22 10.71
C LEU A 41 -21.99 -4.98 12.04
N GLY A 42 -22.09 -3.79 12.61
CA GLY A 42 -21.38 -3.41 13.84
C GLY A 42 -19.86 -3.38 13.69
N VAL A 43 -19.36 -3.12 12.48
CA VAL A 43 -17.92 -3.05 12.19
C VAL A 43 -17.46 -1.60 12.25
N ILE A 44 -16.63 -1.31 13.25
CA ILE A 44 -15.96 -0.02 13.36
C ILE A 44 -14.78 0.03 12.38
N PHE A 45 -14.75 1.09 11.59
CA PHE A 45 -13.67 1.40 10.67
C PHE A 45 -13.31 2.90 10.77
N PHE A 46 -12.14 3.26 10.27
CA PHE A 46 -11.68 4.64 10.17
C PHE A 46 -11.16 4.94 8.77
N LEU A 47 -11.28 6.20 8.36
CA LEU A 47 -10.63 6.68 7.14
C LEU A 47 -9.12 6.71 7.39
N ARG A 48 -8.34 6.22 6.44
CA ARG A 48 -6.87 6.23 6.49
C ARG A 48 -6.29 6.84 5.22
N GLN A 49 -4.97 7.01 5.22
CA GLN A 49 -4.16 7.43 4.08
C GLN A 49 -4.81 8.56 3.26
N GLY A 50 -4.99 8.40 1.94
CA GLY A 50 -5.40 9.47 1.03
C GLY A 50 -6.77 10.03 1.41
N THR A 51 -7.71 9.15 1.74
CA THR A 51 -9.06 9.54 2.16
C THR A 51 -9.07 10.33 3.47
N CYS A 52 -8.30 9.91 4.49
CA CYS A 52 -8.17 10.70 5.73
C CYS A 52 -7.46 12.03 5.48
N LEU A 53 -6.41 12.04 4.65
CA LEU A 53 -5.65 13.23 4.32
C LEU A 53 -6.55 14.27 3.65
N GLY A 54 -7.32 13.86 2.64
CA GLY A 54 -8.29 14.72 1.97
C GLY A 54 -9.34 15.28 2.93
N ALA A 55 -9.95 14.41 3.75
CA ALA A 55 -10.98 14.81 4.70
C ALA A 55 -10.48 15.88 5.71
N ILE A 56 -9.22 15.75 6.16
CA ILE A 56 -8.65 16.65 7.17
C ILE A 56 -8.06 17.91 6.53
N ARG A 57 -7.23 17.78 5.50
CA ARG A 57 -6.49 18.89 4.87
C ARG A 57 -7.37 19.69 3.92
N ASP A 58 -8.04 19.00 3.00
CA ASP A 58 -8.74 19.62 1.86
C ASP A 58 -10.23 19.81 2.13
N LYS A 59 -10.76 19.18 3.21
CA LYS A 59 -12.20 19.11 3.52
C LYS A 59 -13.00 18.50 2.36
N GLY A 60 -12.36 17.58 1.62
CA GLY A 60 -12.86 16.98 0.39
C GLY A 60 -12.00 15.78 -0.03
N PHE A 61 -12.37 15.11 -1.11
CA PHE A 61 -11.48 14.13 -1.73
C PHE A 61 -10.30 14.83 -2.39
N ILE A 62 -9.11 14.21 -2.37
CA ILE A 62 -7.94 14.74 -3.06
C ILE A 62 -8.21 14.66 -4.58
N PRO A 63 -8.00 15.73 -5.37
CA PRO A 63 -8.40 15.74 -6.79
C PRO A 63 -7.73 14.69 -7.69
N TRP A 64 -6.62 14.12 -7.24
CA TRP A 64 -5.84 13.11 -7.95
C TRP A 64 -5.81 11.75 -7.21
N ASP A 65 -6.58 11.59 -6.12
CA ASP A 65 -6.73 10.29 -5.46
C ASP A 65 -7.53 9.35 -6.36
N ASP A 66 -7.11 8.08 -6.40
CA ASP A 66 -7.69 7.06 -7.26
C ASP A 66 -8.47 5.98 -6.49
N ASP A 67 -8.49 6.03 -5.16
CA ASP A 67 -9.23 5.09 -4.32
C ASP A 67 -9.73 5.65 -2.97
N LEU A 68 -10.55 4.83 -2.30
CA LEU A 68 -11.01 5.04 -0.93
C LEU A 68 -10.27 4.13 0.04
N ASP A 69 -9.75 4.73 1.10
CA ASP A 69 -8.85 4.08 2.05
C ASP A 69 -9.52 3.87 3.41
N LEU A 70 -9.77 2.61 3.79
CA LEU A 70 -10.46 2.24 5.02
C LEU A 70 -9.60 1.33 5.90
N GLY A 71 -9.66 1.53 7.22
CA GLY A 71 -8.92 0.76 8.21
C GLY A 71 -9.81 0.20 9.30
N SER A 72 -9.56 -1.07 9.67
CA SER A 72 -10.05 -1.67 10.92
C SER A 72 -8.87 -2.37 11.61
N VAL A 73 -8.96 -2.63 12.92
CA VAL A 73 -7.89 -3.31 13.66
C VAL A 73 -8.46 -4.53 14.35
N ILE A 74 -7.90 -5.70 14.04
CA ILE A 74 -8.31 -6.97 14.63
C ILE A 74 -7.97 -6.92 16.13
N GLY A 75 -8.98 -7.10 16.97
CA GLY A 75 -8.87 -7.05 18.43
C GLY A 75 -9.13 -5.68 19.06
N LEU A 76 -9.36 -4.61 18.27
CA LEU A 76 -9.83 -3.32 18.78
C LEU A 76 -11.26 -3.06 18.34
N HIS A 77 -11.95 -2.18 19.07
CA HIS A 77 -13.30 -1.71 18.72
C HIS A 77 -14.34 -2.83 18.52
N GLY A 78 -14.12 -3.98 19.18
CA GLY A 78 -14.96 -5.16 19.04
C GLY A 78 -14.79 -5.92 17.71
N PHE A 79 -13.88 -5.50 16.83
CA PHE A 79 -13.66 -6.13 15.53
C PHE A 79 -12.78 -7.38 15.64
N THR A 80 -13.21 -8.49 15.05
CA THR A 80 -12.45 -9.75 15.00
C THR A 80 -12.24 -10.22 13.58
N GLU A 81 -11.22 -11.07 13.38
CA GLU A 81 -10.93 -11.66 12.07
C GLU A 81 -12.09 -12.51 11.52
N GLU A 82 -12.90 -13.12 12.41
CA GLU A 82 -14.07 -13.93 12.03
C GLU A 82 -15.19 -13.10 11.38
N GLN A 83 -15.23 -11.78 11.60
CA GLN A 83 -16.21 -10.90 10.97
C GLN A 83 -15.92 -10.59 9.50
N VAL A 84 -14.69 -10.84 9.02
CA VAL A 84 -14.28 -10.47 7.66
C VAL A 84 -15.12 -11.19 6.59
N ASP A 85 -15.27 -12.51 6.69
CA ASP A 85 -15.99 -13.29 5.69
C ASP A 85 -17.48 -12.90 5.60
N PRO A 86 -18.24 -12.76 6.71
CA PRO A 86 -19.61 -12.22 6.69
C PRO A 86 -19.72 -10.83 6.05
N VAL A 87 -18.77 -9.93 6.33
CA VAL A 87 -18.76 -8.58 5.76
C VAL A 87 -18.53 -8.63 4.25
N ILE A 88 -17.59 -9.44 3.79
CA ILE A 88 -17.34 -9.67 2.36
C ILE A 88 -18.61 -10.21 1.65
N VAL A 89 -19.34 -11.13 2.28
CA VAL A 89 -20.60 -11.65 1.74
C VAL A 89 -21.63 -10.52 1.57
N ALA A 90 -21.82 -9.69 2.60
CA ALA A 90 -22.76 -8.57 2.55
C ALA A 90 -22.41 -7.56 1.44
N PHE A 91 -21.12 -7.23 1.26
CA PHE A 91 -20.66 -6.39 0.17
C PHE A 91 -20.99 -7.00 -1.21
N LYS A 92 -20.71 -8.29 -1.41
CA LYS A 92 -21.04 -8.99 -2.67
C LYS A 92 -22.55 -8.99 -2.96
N GLU A 93 -23.38 -9.23 -1.95
CA GLU A 93 -24.84 -9.20 -2.08
C GLU A 93 -25.37 -7.81 -2.49
N LEU A 94 -24.64 -6.75 -2.15
CA LEU A 94 -24.94 -5.37 -2.52
C LEU A 94 -24.16 -4.88 -3.75
N GLY A 95 -23.64 -5.82 -4.55
CA GLY A 95 -23.06 -5.54 -5.87
C GLY A 95 -21.65 -4.98 -5.85
N PHE A 96 -20.90 -5.18 -4.77
CA PHE A 96 -19.46 -4.91 -4.75
C PHE A 96 -18.70 -6.13 -5.28
N TYR A 97 -17.71 -5.90 -6.13
CA TYR A 97 -16.63 -6.85 -6.29
C TYR A 97 -15.74 -6.82 -5.05
N THR A 98 -15.22 -7.97 -4.63
CA THR A 98 -14.27 -8.05 -3.49
C THR A 98 -13.22 -9.12 -3.75
N LYS A 99 -11.95 -8.84 -3.43
CA LYS A 99 -10.83 -9.78 -3.44
C LYS A 99 -10.11 -9.71 -2.10
N LEU A 100 -10.12 -10.83 -1.37
CA LEU A 100 -9.44 -10.95 -0.07
C LEU A 100 -8.04 -11.53 -0.27
N GLU A 101 -7.06 -10.81 0.27
CA GLU A 101 -5.67 -11.23 0.37
C GLU A 101 -5.26 -11.27 1.85
N ARG A 102 -4.49 -12.29 2.23
CA ARG A 102 -4.09 -12.53 3.61
C ARG A 102 -2.59 -12.41 3.73
N TYR A 103 -2.16 -11.41 4.49
CA TYR A 103 -0.75 -11.14 4.77
C TYR A 103 -0.47 -11.38 6.26
N GLN A 104 0.80 -11.42 6.64
CA GLN A 104 1.19 -11.62 8.04
C GLN A 104 0.66 -10.50 8.95
N GLU A 105 0.86 -9.24 8.54
CA GLU A 105 0.58 -8.07 9.36
C GLU A 105 -0.88 -7.56 9.21
N TYR A 106 -1.63 -7.99 8.19
CA TYR A 106 -3.00 -7.55 7.94
C TYR A 106 -3.78 -8.49 7.01
N LEU A 107 -5.10 -8.30 6.97
CA LEU A 107 -5.93 -8.77 5.86
C LEU A 107 -6.26 -7.58 4.97
N TYR A 108 -6.26 -7.79 3.66
CA TYR A 108 -6.54 -6.75 2.69
C TYR A 108 -7.73 -7.18 1.82
N ILE A 109 -8.75 -6.34 1.79
CA ILE A 109 -9.93 -6.56 0.98
C ILE A 109 -9.97 -5.44 -0.05
N ALA A 110 -9.50 -5.73 -1.26
CA ALA A 110 -9.72 -4.86 -2.40
C ALA A 110 -11.19 -4.98 -2.82
N MET A 111 -11.89 -3.85 -2.89
CA MET A 111 -13.28 -3.81 -3.33
C MET A 111 -13.43 -2.84 -4.49
N MET A 112 -14.46 -3.06 -5.31
CA MET A 112 -14.79 -2.13 -6.38
C MET A 112 -16.29 -2.06 -6.60
N LYS A 113 -16.79 -0.84 -6.79
CA LYS A 113 -18.16 -0.55 -7.20
C LYS A 113 -18.21 0.75 -7.96
N SER A 114 -18.95 0.81 -9.06
CA SER A 114 -19.13 2.02 -9.88
C SER A 114 -17.79 2.66 -10.29
N ASN A 115 -16.79 1.84 -10.63
CA ASN A 115 -15.41 2.24 -10.94
C ASN A 115 -14.65 2.96 -9.80
N ILE A 116 -15.13 2.88 -8.56
CA ILE A 116 -14.41 3.37 -7.38
C ILE A 116 -13.73 2.17 -6.72
N ARG A 117 -12.40 2.21 -6.62
CA ARG A 117 -11.61 1.23 -5.85
C ARG A 117 -11.70 1.59 -4.37
N ILE A 118 -11.85 0.58 -3.51
CA ILE A 118 -11.85 0.72 -2.06
C ILE A 118 -10.87 -0.28 -1.47
N ASP A 119 -9.96 0.23 -0.67
CA ASP A 119 -8.94 -0.53 0.04
C ASP A 119 -9.34 -0.64 1.50
N TRP A 120 -9.97 -1.76 1.88
CA TRP A 120 -10.27 -2.04 3.27
C TRP A 120 -9.19 -2.93 3.89
N THR A 121 -8.35 -2.33 4.73
CA THR A 121 -7.26 -3.03 5.42
C THR A 121 -7.61 -3.32 6.88
N CYS A 122 -7.58 -4.60 7.25
CA CYS A 122 -7.79 -5.07 8.61
C CYS A 122 -6.44 -5.40 9.26
N TYR A 123 -5.92 -4.47 10.06
CA TYR A 123 -4.58 -4.56 10.63
C TYR A 123 -4.49 -5.50 11.83
N ARG A 124 -3.36 -6.18 11.96
CA ARG A 124 -2.90 -6.78 13.22
C ARG A 124 -1.92 -5.81 13.90
N ILE A 125 -1.88 -5.87 15.23
CA ILE A 125 -0.93 -5.07 16.01
C ILE A 125 0.41 -5.80 16.05
N VAL A 126 1.49 -5.09 15.69
CA VAL A 126 2.88 -5.56 15.73
C VAL A 126 3.69 -4.51 16.49
N ASP A 127 4.30 -4.90 17.61
CA ASP A 127 5.14 -4.03 18.45
C ASP A 127 4.48 -2.65 18.74
N ASP A 128 3.24 -2.66 19.24
CA ASP A 128 2.43 -1.46 19.51
C ASP A 128 2.13 -0.55 18.30
N ASN A 129 2.26 -1.09 17.08
CA ASN A 129 1.97 -0.38 15.84
C ASN A 129 1.02 -1.19 14.93
N ILE A 130 0.32 -0.48 14.04
CA ILE A 130 -0.18 -1.06 12.79
C ILE A 130 0.74 -0.60 11.66
N ILE A 131 1.03 -1.47 10.70
CA ILE A 131 1.99 -1.15 9.64
C ILE A 131 1.23 -0.69 8.40
N HIS A 132 1.33 0.59 8.08
CA HIS A 132 0.78 1.15 6.85
C HIS A 132 1.77 0.94 5.71
N PHE A 133 1.29 0.59 4.52
CA PHE A 133 2.12 0.56 3.31
C PHE A 133 2.90 1.88 3.13
N PRO A 134 4.19 1.88 2.73
CA PRO A 134 5.02 0.71 2.39
C PRO A 134 5.85 0.16 3.55
N GLY A 135 5.38 0.30 4.78
CA GLY A 135 6.11 -0.08 5.98
C GLY A 135 6.23 1.02 7.04
N VAL A 136 5.33 2.00 7.02
CA VAL A 136 5.30 3.07 8.02
C VAL A 136 4.60 2.55 9.28
N PRO A 137 5.30 2.47 10.43
CA PRO A 137 4.67 2.10 11.68
C PRO A 137 3.77 3.26 12.16
N ILE A 138 2.49 2.97 12.38
CA ILE A 138 1.53 3.89 12.97
C ILE A 138 1.24 3.43 14.40
N PRO A 139 1.56 4.25 15.41
CA PRO A 139 1.33 3.88 16.80
C PRO A 139 -0.13 3.59 17.11
N VAL A 140 -0.39 2.47 17.79
CA VAL A 140 -1.76 2.02 18.10
C VAL A 140 -2.53 3.00 18.99
N HIS A 141 -1.83 3.82 19.79
CA HIS A 141 -2.50 4.83 20.62
C HIS A 141 -3.28 5.86 19.79
N LEU A 142 -2.88 6.13 18.54
CA LEU A 142 -3.57 7.03 17.62
C LEU A 142 -4.90 6.46 17.09
N ILE A 143 -5.10 5.15 17.19
CA ILE A 143 -6.28 4.46 16.68
C ILE A 143 -7.12 3.81 17.79
N THR A 144 -6.61 3.82 19.03
CA THR A 144 -7.30 3.25 20.20
C THR A 144 -8.55 4.05 20.56
N ARG A 145 -8.55 5.36 20.31
CA ARG A 145 -9.72 6.23 20.48
C ARG A 145 -9.88 7.09 19.25
N LEU A 146 -10.72 6.63 18.32
CA LEU A 146 -10.96 7.34 17.07
C LEU A 146 -11.70 8.67 17.33
N LYS A 147 -11.49 9.63 16.43
CA LYS A 147 -12.13 10.96 16.45
C LYS A 147 -13.20 11.00 15.38
N GLU A 148 -14.37 11.52 15.73
CA GLU A 148 -15.44 11.81 14.78
C GLU A 148 -15.16 13.10 13.99
N ILE A 149 -15.43 13.07 12.70
CA ILE A 149 -15.38 14.22 11.80
C ILE A 149 -16.58 14.22 10.86
N GLU A 150 -16.99 15.39 10.41
CA GLU A 150 -17.95 15.55 9.32
C GLU A 150 -17.21 15.48 7.98
N PHE A 151 -17.60 14.53 7.13
CA PHE A 151 -17.02 14.35 5.80
C PHE A 151 -18.03 13.69 4.87
N ALA A 152 -18.04 14.06 3.58
CA ALA A 152 -18.94 13.44 2.60
C ALA A 152 -20.45 13.52 2.96
N GLY A 153 -20.84 14.43 3.86
CA GLY A 153 -22.22 14.59 4.32
C GLY A 153 -22.66 13.65 5.45
N GLU A 154 -21.71 12.90 6.04
CA GLU A 154 -21.93 11.97 7.15
C GLU A 154 -20.83 12.12 8.20
N THR A 155 -21.02 11.50 9.37
CA THR A 155 -19.99 11.44 10.41
C THR A 155 -19.09 10.21 10.21
N PHE A 156 -17.78 10.43 10.08
CA PHE A 156 -16.77 9.38 9.93
C PHE A 156 -15.77 9.38 11.08
N LEU A 157 -15.09 8.26 11.27
CA LEU A 157 -14.02 8.11 12.23
C LEU A 157 -12.65 8.26 11.56
N VAL A 158 -11.74 8.92 12.25
CA VAL A 158 -10.32 9.05 11.86
C VAL A 158 -9.42 8.77 13.07
N PRO A 159 -8.12 8.48 12.85
CA PRO A 159 -7.14 8.47 13.93
C PRO A 159 -7.11 9.79 14.71
N ASN A 160 -6.65 9.74 15.96
CA ASN A 160 -6.75 10.82 16.93
C ASN A 160 -5.44 11.03 17.71
N PRO A 161 -4.85 12.24 17.65
CA PRO A 161 -5.21 13.35 16.79
C PRO A 161 -4.95 13.03 15.30
N PRO A 162 -5.81 13.48 14.37
CA PRO A 162 -5.60 13.22 12.95
C PRO A 162 -4.31 13.89 12.43
N GLU A 163 -3.93 15.03 12.99
CA GLU A 163 -2.70 15.75 12.63
C GLU A 163 -1.44 14.93 12.95
N ASP A 164 -1.42 14.27 14.11
CA ASP A 164 -0.31 13.41 14.54
C ASP A 164 -0.22 12.16 13.66
N TYR A 165 -1.37 11.58 13.33
CA TYR A 165 -1.47 10.47 12.38
C TYR A 165 -0.94 10.84 10.99
N LEU A 166 -1.39 11.96 10.43
CA LEU A 166 -0.98 12.41 9.10
C LEU A 166 0.50 12.81 9.08
N SER A 167 1.01 13.41 10.16
CA SER A 167 2.43 13.68 10.31
C SER A 167 3.25 12.39 10.43
N ALA A 168 2.77 11.36 11.11
CA ALA A 168 3.44 10.06 11.18
C ALA A 168 3.45 9.35 9.83
N LYS A 169 2.35 9.43 9.08
CA LYS A 169 2.19 8.76 7.78
C LYS A 169 2.91 9.45 6.62
N TYR A 170 2.82 10.78 6.54
CA TYR A 170 3.28 11.59 5.39
C TYR A 170 4.44 12.53 5.73
N GLY A 171 4.83 12.63 7.00
CA GLY A 171 5.91 13.49 7.46
C GLY A 171 5.48 14.91 7.76
N PRO A 172 6.41 15.78 8.19
CA PRO A 172 6.10 17.11 8.71
C PRO A 172 5.46 18.05 7.68
N ASN A 173 5.60 17.74 6.39
CA ASN A 173 5.11 18.55 5.27
C ASN A 173 3.76 18.05 4.72
N TRP A 174 3.03 17.19 5.45
CA TRP A 174 1.77 16.59 4.98
C TRP A 174 0.69 17.60 4.57
N MET A 175 0.76 18.83 5.12
CA MET A 175 -0.12 19.94 4.77
C MET A 175 0.16 20.54 3.38
N ILE A 176 1.30 20.24 2.76
CA ILE A 176 1.64 20.70 1.41
C ILE A 176 1.05 19.68 0.41
N PRO A 177 0.06 20.06 -0.42
CA PRO A 177 -0.50 19.15 -1.41
C PRO A 177 0.55 18.72 -2.43
N LYS A 178 0.64 17.40 -2.68
CA LYS A 178 1.54 16.80 -3.67
C LYS A 178 0.78 15.74 -4.45
N SER A 179 0.77 15.87 -5.78
CA SER A 179 0.29 14.83 -6.69
C SER A 179 1.36 13.79 -7.01
N SER A 180 2.63 14.13 -6.80
CA SER A 180 3.77 13.23 -6.95
C SER A 180 4.94 13.66 -6.06
N GLY A 181 5.88 12.76 -5.83
CA GLY A 181 7.08 13.01 -5.03
C GLY A 181 6.86 12.88 -3.52
N TYR A 182 5.62 12.67 -3.07
CA TYR A 182 5.32 12.37 -1.65
C TYR A 182 5.86 10.99 -1.25
N GLU A 183 6.02 10.08 -2.20
CA GLU A 183 6.57 8.74 -2.02
C GLU A 183 7.98 8.78 -1.47
N LYS A 184 8.80 9.74 -1.96
CA LYS A 184 10.15 9.99 -1.47
C LYS A 184 10.15 10.44 -0.01
N ASP A 185 9.24 11.34 0.36
CA ASP A 185 9.12 11.81 1.75
C ASP A 185 8.75 10.66 2.68
N ILE A 186 7.77 9.83 2.28
CA ILE A 186 7.35 8.64 3.03
C ILE A 186 8.53 7.68 3.22
N LEU A 187 9.22 7.34 2.13
CA LEU A 187 10.32 6.38 2.18
C LEU A 187 11.52 6.89 2.96
N ALA A 188 11.74 8.21 3.03
CA ALA A 188 12.80 8.81 3.85
C ALA A 188 12.56 8.64 5.35
N MET A 189 11.31 8.47 5.78
CA MET A 189 10.96 8.27 7.19
C MET A 189 11.08 6.80 7.66
N ILE A 190 11.05 5.85 6.72
CA ILE A 190 11.14 4.42 7.07
C ILE A 190 12.61 4.08 7.36
N PRO A 191 12.97 3.61 8.57
CA PRO A 191 14.36 3.29 8.88
C PRO A 191 14.81 2.04 8.11
N ASP A 192 16.10 2.01 7.76
CA ASP A 192 16.72 0.79 7.24
C ASP A 192 16.98 -0.20 8.37
N LEU A 193 16.68 -1.49 8.14
CA LEU A 193 17.07 -2.52 9.10
C LEU A 193 18.61 -2.65 9.18
N PRO A 194 19.20 -2.65 10.39
CA PRO A 194 20.63 -2.81 10.59
C PRO A 194 21.19 -4.09 9.96
N ILE A 195 22.42 -4.01 9.45
CA ILE A 195 23.15 -5.09 8.76
C ILE A 195 23.28 -6.36 9.62
N GLN A 196 23.26 -6.27 10.95
CA GLN A 196 23.51 -7.39 11.85
C GLN A 196 22.36 -8.40 11.97
N GLN A 197 21.12 -8.02 11.66
CA GLN A 197 20.02 -9.01 11.53
C GLN A 197 20.06 -9.77 10.20
N ARG A 198 21.05 -9.48 9.31
CA ARG A 198 21.18 -10.12 7.99
C ARG A 198 21.82 -11.51 8.02
N GLN A 199 22.51 -11.91 9.09
CA GLN A 199 23.31 -13.16 9.10
C GLN A 199 22.68 -14.33 9.88
N SER A 200 21.78 -14.09 10.83
CA SER A 200 21.20 -15.16 11.66
C SER A 200 20.20 -16.07 10.95
N ALA A 201 19.84 -15.76 9.69
CA ALA A 201 18.97 -16.58 8.85
C ALA A 201 19.67 -17.15 7.60
N ILE A 202 20.98 -16.95 7.43
CA ILE A 202 21.73 -17.56 6.32
C ILE A 202 22.17 -18.97 6.76
N GLY A 203 21.19 -19.86 6.89
CA GLY A 203 21.45 -21.27 6.70
C GLY A 203 21.80 -21.49 5.22
N GLU A 204 22.97 -22.07 4.98
CA GLU A 204 23.30 -22.72 3.71
C GLU A 204 22.23 -23.79 3.45
N ASN A 205 21.22 -23.48 2.62
CA ASN A 205 20.60 -24.41 1.68
C ASN A 205 19.37 -23.80 0.99
N SER A 206 19.36 -23.97 -0.34
CA SER A 206 18.34 -23.63 -1.36
C SER A 206 18.30 -22.17 -1.87
N ASP A 207 18.88 -22.02 -3.08
CA ASP A 207 18.82 -20.84 -3.96
C ASP A 207 17.38 -20.46 -4.37
N SER A 208 16.43 -21.40 -4.22
CA SER A 208 15.03 -21.28 -4.66
C SER A 208 14.18 -20.26 -3.88
N SER A 209 14.67 -19.71 -2.77
CA SER A 209 13.92 -18.72 -1.96
C SER A 209 14.39 -17.28 -2.15
N THR A 210 15.48 -17.07 -2.87
CA THR A 210 16.11 -15.76 -3.05
C THR A 210 15.41 -14.98 -4.15
N THR A 211 14.80 -13.84 -3.81
CA THR A 211 14.29 -12.88 -4.79
C THR A 211 15.44 -12.07 -5.36
N ARG A 212 15.39 -11.80 -6.66
CA ARG A 212 16.44 -11.06 -7.37
C ARG A 212 15.84 -9.91 -8.16
N VAL A 213 16.53 -8.78 -8.18
CA VAL A 213 16.22 -7.66 -9.09
C VAL A 213 17.48 -7.36 -9.90
N ARG A 214 17.37 -7.51 -11.22
CA ARG A 214 18.41 -7.14 -12.18
C ARG A 214 18.24 -5.70 -12.60
N ILE A 215 19.25 -4.87 -12.38
CA ILE A 215 19.27 -3.46 -12.75
C ILE A 215 19.99 -3.32 -14.08
N LEU A 216 19.28 -2.78 -15.07
CA LEU A 216 19.84 -2.43 -16.37
C LEU A 216 19.90 -0.90 -16.51
N ASP A 217 20.83 -0.39 -17.31
CA ASP A 217 20.86 1.02 -17.69
C ASP A 217 19.95 1.31 -18.91
N GLN A 218 20.00 2.55 -19.41
CA GLN A 218 19.24 2.99 -20.59
C GLN A 218 19.63 2.27 -21.90
N HIS A 219 20.78 1.61 -21.94
CA HIS A 219 21.26 0.83 -23.07
C HIS A 219 20.92 -0.67 -22.93
N GLY A 220 20.32 -1.06 -21.80
CA GLY A 220 20.01 -2.46 -21.48
C GLY A 220 21.19 -3.22 -20.88
N GLU A 221 22.28 -2.54 -20.52
CA GLU A 221 23.47 -3.16 -19.96
C GLU A 221 23.36 -3.31 -18.43
N PRO A 222 23.86 -4.41 -17.84
CA PRO A 222 23.82 -4.60 -16.39
C PRO A 222 24.60 -3.53 -15.62
N VAL A 223 24.00 -3.02 -14.54
CA VAL A 223 24.62 -2.01 -13.69
C VAL A 223 25.24 -2.65 -12.45
N LYS A 224 26.57 -2.67 -12.38
CA LYS A 224 27.33 -3.08 -11.18
C LYS A 224 27.26 -2.01 -10.09
N ASP A 225 27.29 -2.44 -8.83
CA ASP A 225 27.37 -1.57 -7.64
C ASP A 225 26.15 -0.64 -7.44
N ALA A 226 25.06 -0.84 -8.19
CA ALA A 226 23.79 -0.17 -7.94
C ALA A 226 23.24 -0.57 -6.57
N LEU A 227 22.60 0.38 -5.87
CA LEU A 227 21.93 0.15 -4.60
C LEU A 227 20.44 -0.01 -4.83
N VAL A 228 19.89 -1.11 -4.34
CA VAL A 228 18.46 -1.43 -4.33
C VAL A 228 18.02 -1.43 -2.88
N ARG A 229 17.34 -0.38 -2.45
CA ARG A 229 16.69 -0.31 -1.14
C ARG A 229 15.30 -0.89 -1.25
N VAL A 230 14.97 -1.86 -0.41
CA VAL A 230 13.62 -2.39 -0.25
C VAL A 230 13.10 -1.88 1.09
N ALA A 231 12.00 -1.13 1.10
CA ALA A 231 11.45 -0.51 2.30
C ALA A 231 11.26 -1.55 3.42
N ARG A 232 11.68 -1.22 4.66
CA ARG A 232 11.76 -2.13 5.83
C ARG A 232 12.66 -3.37 5.69
N HIS A 233 13.22 -3.69 4.52
CA HIS A 233 13.98 -4.93 4.31
C HIS A 233 15.48 -4.72 4.11
N GLY A 234 15.90 -3.50 3.72
CA GLY A 234 17.29 -3.07 3.73
C GLY A 234 17.81 -2.63 2.36
N ILE A 235 19.12 -2.43 2.28
CA ILE A 235 19.82 -1.99 1.07
C ILE A 235 20.72 -3.10 0.57
N PHE A 236 20.54 -3.45 -0.70
CA PHE A 236 21.22 -4.54 -1.40
C PHE A 236 22.00 -3.98 -2.58
N ARG A 237 23.21 -4.49 -2.80
CA ARG A 237 24.08 -4.02 -3.86
C ARG A 237 24.11 -5.03 -5.01
N THR A 238 24.10 -4.54 -6.25
CA THR A 238 24.17 -5.40 -7.43
C THR A 238 25.58 -5.96 -7.68
N ASN A 239 25.65 -7.19 -8.19
CA ASN A 239 26.90 -7.82 -8.65
C ASN A 239 27.29 -7.36 -10.07
N GLU A 240 28.35 -7.96 -10.65
CA GLU A 240 28.82 -7.67 -12.02
C GLU A 240 27.74 -7.87 -13.10
N GLN A 241 26.80 -8.78 -12.86
CA GLN A 241 25.69 -9.06 -13.77
C GLN A 241 24.44 -8.23 -13.48
N GLY A 242 24.53 -7.24 -12.58
CA GLY A 242 23.46 -6.30 -12.25
C GLY A 242 22.42 -6.84 -11.26
N TYR A 243 22.63 -7.99 -10.62
CA TYR A 243 21.65 -8.58 -9.71
C TYR A 243 21.85 -8.15 -8.27
N ALA A 244 20.83 -7.53 -7.67
CA ALA A 244 20.66 -7.42 -6.22
C ALA A 244 19.83 -8.61 -5.72
N GLN A 245 20.22 -9.19 -4.59
CA GLN A 245 19.59 -10.39 -4.02
C GLN A 245 19.13 -10.14 -2.60
N PHE A 246 17.90 -10.57 -2.29
CA PHE A 246 17.30 -10.44 -0.97
C PHE A 246 16.21 -11.47 -0.74
N ARG A 247 15.75 -11.61 0.51
CA ARG A 247 14.64 -12.49 0.87
C ARG A 247 13.44 -11.66 1.28
N LEU A 248 12.27 -12.06 0.80
CA LEU A 248 10.99 -11.42 1.11
C LEU A 248 10.20 -12.25 2.12
N PRO A 249 9.55 -11.60 3.09
CA PRO A 249 8.74 -12.30 4.10
C PRO A 249 7.49 -12.95 3.53
N GLU A 250 7.00 -12.52 2.36
CA GLU A 250 5.84 -13.10 1.67
C GLU A 250 5.72 -12.49 0.26
N GLU A 251 4.84 -13.03 -0.58
CA GLU A 251 4.41 -12.34 -1.80
C GLU A 251 3.51 -11.18 -1.39
N ASN A 252 3.87 -9.96 -1.77
CA ASN A 252 3.16 -8.73 -1.38
C ASN A 252 3.58 -7.56 -2.29
N TRP A 253 3.02 -6.40 -2.01
CA TRP A 253 3.46 -5.11 -2.50
C TRP A 253 4.67 -4.60 -1.72
N TYR A 254 5.67 -4.09 -2.44
CA TYR A 254 6.87 -3.51 -1.89
C TYR A 254 7.19 -2.18 -2.58
N SER A 255 7.79 -1.26 -1.83
CA SER A 255 8.45 -0.09 -2.42
C SER A 255 9.95 -0.29 -2.49
N LEU A 256 10.54 0.13 -3.61
CA LEU A 256 11.96 0.06 -3.85
C LEU A 256 12.52 1.45 -4.20
N VAL A 257 13.76 1.71 -3.78
CA VAL A 257 14.56 2.84 -4.26
C VAL A 257 15.78 2.28 -4.99
N ILE A 258 15.89 2.60 -6.26
CA ILE A 258 17.02 2.20 -7.11
C ILE A 258 17.93 3.39 -7.26
N ASN A 259 19.20 3.22 -6.93
CA ASN A 259 20.20 4.27 -6.98
C ASN A 259 21.47 3.75 -7.69
N HIS A 260 21.88 4.41 -8.77
CA HIS A 260 23.14 4.16 -9.43
C HIS A 260 23.65 5.39 -10.19
N SER A 261 24.96 5.62 -10.15
CA SER A 261 25.62 6.76 -10.82
C SER A 261 24.99 8.11 -10.48
N SER A 262 24.14 8.65 -11.37
CA SER A 262 23.39 9.91 -11.21
C SER A 262 21.88 9.71 -11.26
N HIS A 263 21.42 8.46 -11.18
CA HIS A 263 20.01 8.08 -11.29
C HIS A 263 19.50 7.60 -9.94
N GLU A 264 18.38 8.17 -9.52
CA GLU A 264 17.60 7.69 -8.38
C GLU A 264 16.14 7.61 -8.78
N GLU A 265 15.56 6.44 -8.61
CA GLU A 265 14.14 6.22 -8.88
C GLU A 265 13.46 5.50 -7.72
N VAL A 266 12.26 5.99 -7.38
CA VAL A 266 11.34 5.31 -6.47
C VAL A 266 10.35 4.51 -7.31
N LEU A 267 10.33 3.20 -7.06
CA LEU A 267 9.28 2.30 -7.48
C LEU A 267 8.33 2.13 -6.29
N TYR A 268 7.22 2.87 -6.29
CA TYR A 268 6.42 2.97 -5.06
C TYR A 268 5.58 1.73 -4.82
N GLN A 269 5.06 1.08 -5.87
CA GLN A 269 4.21 -0.11 -5.75
C GLN A 269 4.66 -1.20 -6.73
N GLU A 270 5.38 -2.20 -6.24
CA GLU A 270 5.82 -3.38 -7.00
C GLU A 270 5.30 -4.65 -6.36
N ARG A 271 4.71 -5.56 -7.15
CA ARG A 271 4.31 -6.89 -6.68
C ARG A 271 5.49 -7.84 -6.79
N LEU A 272 6.04 -8.26 -5.66
CA LEU A 272 7.18 -9.17 -5.62
C LEU A 272 6.83 -10.47 -4.92
N ALA A 273 7.26 -11.57 -5.52
CA ALA A 273 7.14 -12.92 -4.99
C ALA A 273 8.52 -13.49 -4.59
N ARG A 274 8.50 -14.46 -3.69
CA ARG A 274 9.70 -15.15 -3.21
C ARG A 274 10.35 -15.98 -4.32
N GLY A 275 11.67 -15.94 -4.41
CA GLY A 275 12.41 -16.78 -5.37
C GLY A 275 12.29 -16.34 -6.84
N ILE A 276 11.53 -15.28 -7.13
CA ILE A 276 11.35 -14.77 -8.49
C ILE A 276 12.44 -13.77 -8.83
N THR A 277 12.81 -13.74 -10.11
CA THR A 277 13.79 -12.83 -10.68
C THR A 277 13.08 -11.78 -11.51
N TYR A 278 13.34 -10.52 -11.19
CA TYR A 278 12.74 -9.36 -11.83
C TYR A 278 13.81 -8.54 -12.53
N VAL A 279 13.41 -7.79 -13.54
CA VAL A 279 14.26 -6.87 -14.29
C VAL A 279 13.68 -5.48 -14.19
N TYR A 280 14.53 -4.55 -13.77
CA TYR A 280 14.27 -3.13 -13.81
C TYR A 280 14.88 -2.52 -15.07
N ARG A 281 14.13 -1.62 -15.72
CA ARG A 281 14.61 -0.76 -16.79
C ARG A 281 14.25 0.70 -16.47
N PRO A 282 15.21 1.63 -16.56
CA PRO A 282 14.93 3.04 -16.38
C PRO A 282 14.08 3.54 -17.55
N ASP A 283 13.20 4.49 -17.26
CA ASP A 283 12.47 5.23 -18.28
C ASP A 283 12.98 6.69 -18.30
N PRO A 284 13.72 7.12 -19.33
CA PRO A 284 14.22 8.49 -19.42
C PRO A 284 13.10 9.54 -19.49
N SER A 285 11.88 9.14 -19.85
CA SER A 285 10.72 10.04 -19.95
C SER A 285 9.99 10.24 -18.62
N THR A 286 10.20 9.36 -17.65
CA THR A 286 9.53 9.39 -16.35
C THR A 286 10.53 9.26 -15.21
N THR A 287 10.76 10.37 -14.50
CA THR A 287 11.85 10.47 -13.51
C THR A 287 11.43 10.23 -12.06
N SER A 288 10.14 10.01 -11.79
CA SER A 288 9.66 9.71 -10.43
C SER A 288 8.28 9.06 -10.41
N GLY A 289 8.03 8.21 -9.42
CA GLY A 289 6.68 7.78 -9.06
C GLY A 289 6.09 6.78 -10.03
N ARG A 290 6.91 5.92 -10.67
CA ARG A 290 6.37 4.79 -11.43
C ARG A 290 5.95 3.65 -10.49
N TRP A 291 4.99 2.86 -10.94
CA TRP A 291 4.43 1.68 -10.29
C TRP A 291 4.39 0.52 -11.27
N LEU A 292 4.47 -0.72 -10.77
CA LEU A 292 4.44 -1.96 -11.56
C LEU A 292 5.45 -1.96 -12.73
N VAL A 293 6.66 -1.43 -12.47
CA VAL A 293 7.75 -1.31 -13.45
C VAL A 293 8.49 -2.63 -13.65
N LEU A 294 8.61 -3.43 -12.59
CA LEU A 294 9.44 -4.62 -12.62
C LEU A 294 8.79 -5.72 -13.47
N SER A 295 9.50 -6.17 -14.50
CA SER A 295 9.09 -7.31 -15.32
C SER A 295 9.77 -8.58 -14.81
N GLN A 296 9.07 -9.70 -14.75
CA GLN A 296 9.69 -11.00 -14.48
C GLN A 296 10.66 -11.38 -15.62
N GLU A 297 11.83 -11.94 -15.28
CA GLU A 297 12.80 -12.52 -16.23
C GLU A 297 12.35 -13.89 -16.77
#